data_AF-B4CXI8-F1
#
_entry.id   AF-B4CXI8-F1
#
_cell.length_a   1.000
_cell.length_b   1.000
_cell.length_c   1.000
_cell.angle_alpha   90.00
_cell.angle_beta   90.00
_cell.angle_gamma   90.00
#
_symmetry.space_group_name_H-M   'P 1'
#
loop_
_entity.id
_entity.type
_entity.pdbx_description
1 polymer ?
#
loop_
_entity_poly.entity_id
_entity_poly.type
_entity_poly.pdbx_seq_one_letter_code
_entity_poly.pdbx_strand_id
1 'polypeptide(L)'
;MQQAVDWVYRADRFRELRPADNLKTLNFENDAVPLWERIGKAALFAEHVNKQRDRIVARIQELKQTIEDETHALPAFPRALFTRPLEKIRNILDGALRETPGESGTQRKQHEEPGTLRYHLQNLDVAHATEKLDALAREVGLDGDPPKPLAEIGGHLASGYREFRATFEKVAGDLENQTARIRAIDAQTLHAPADFDPLENWNTIKARPGIIADALSEELPVEAERLLQEFDAPAKLGNFQPLMQEARKLLESPKATLGALGGDVLTAENRLTGYREHLLAESGINVLVAALNAIMRALERPQVPSASVNDLASQPTLKAAKELVAQRAADCRQEGGAALVSTGVTFERWAETFTALENRQEPELSTSEADALVKGRLLRRTYALGGPAE
;
A
#
# COMPACT_ATOMS: atom_id res chain seq x y z
N MET A 1 54.34 55.16 6.28
CA MET A 1 54.48 54.26 5.12
C MET A 1 54.26 52.81 5.51
N GLN A 2 54.99 52.27 6.49
CA GLN A 2 54.81 50.87 6.95
C GLN A 2 53.39 50.52 7.40
N GLN A 3 52.70 51.41 8.15
CA GLN A 3 51.30 51.21 8.55
C GLN A 3 50.33 51.12 7.35
N ALA A 4 50.57 51.88 6.28
CA ALA A 4 49.74 51.81 5.07
C ALA A 4 50.01 50.52 4.29
N VAL A 5 51.26 50.06 4.25
CA VAL A 5 51.64 48.76 3.66
C VAL A 5 51.02 47.60 4.46
N ASP A 6 51.11 47.65 5.79
CA ASP A 6 50.55 46.66 6.71
C ASP A 6 49.01 46.58 6.66
N TRP A 7 48.36 47.68 6.29
CA TRP A 7 46.91 47.75 6.10
C TRP A 7 46.46 47.09 4.79
N VAL A 8 47.31 47.14 3.76
CA VAL A 8 47.03 46.58 2.43
C VAL A 8 47.45 45.12 2.34
N TYR A 9 48.61 44.75 2.90
CA TYR A 9 49.16 43.41 2.77
C TYR A 9 50.06 42.99 3.94
N ARG A 10 49.80 41.79 4.49
CA ARG A 10 50.69 41.09 5.43
C ARG A 10 50.75 39.60 5.11
N ALA A 11 51.84 39.16 4.49
CA ALA A 11 52.01 37.79 4.00
C ALA A 11 51.85 36.71 5.09
N ASP A 12 52.51 36.89 6.25
CA ASP A 12 52.52 35.88 7.31
C ASP A 12 51.13 35.72 7.92
N ARG A 13 50.46 36.84 8.21
CA ARG A 13 49.10 36.85 8.77
C ARG A 13 48.04 36.36 7.78
N PHE A 14 48.22 36.63 6.49
CA PHE A 14 47.34 36.13 5.44
C PHE A 14 47.34 34.60 5.38
N ARG A 15 48.50 33.96 5.54
CA ARG A 15 48.64 32.49 5.56
C ARG A 15 48.07 31.84 6.84
N GLU A 16 47.97 32.61 7.93
CA GLU A 16 47.42 32.15 9.21
C GLU A 16 45.89 32.26 9.29
N LEU A 17 45.23 32.87 8.30
CA LEU A 17 43.78 33.06 8.30
C LEU A 17 43.04 31.72 8.36
N ARG A 18 42.02 31.68 9.20
CA ARG A 18 41.14 30.51 9.38
C ARG A 18 39.73 30.84 8.90
N PRO A 19 38.95 29.82 8.49
CA PRO A 19 37.52 30.00 8.24
C PRO A 19 36.84 30.63 9.46
N ALA A 20 35.85 31.49 9.24
CA ALA A 20 35.09 32.08 10.33
C ALA A 20 34.22 31.03 11.03
N ASP A 21 34.11 31.11 12.36
CA ASP A 21 33.26 30.23 13.16
C ASP A 21 31.78 30.38 12.79
N ASN A 22 31.36 31.58 12.38
CA ASN A 22 30.03 31.85 11.85
C ASN A 22 30.11 32.62 10.53
N LEU A 23 29.96 31.92 9.41
CA LEU A 23 30.03 32.49 8.06
C LEU A 23 29.02 33.63 7.85
N LYS A 24 27.82 33.56 8.44
CA LYS A 24 26.76 34.57 8.27
C LYS A 24 27.12 35.95 8.82
N THR A 25 28.14 36.05 9.67
CA THR A 25 28.61 37.32 10.27
C THR A 25 29.73 37.98 9.48
N LEU A 26 30.19 37.36 8.39
CA LEU A 26 31.23 37.93 7.54
C LEU A 26 30.71 39.21 6.86
N ASN A 27 31.44 40.30 7.05
CA ASN A 27 31.21 41.56 6.37
C ASN A 27 32.53 42.01 5.72
N PHE A 28 32.55 41.99 4.38
CA PHE A 28 33.72 42.36 3.60
C PHE A 28 33.81 43.87 3.30
N GLU A 29 32.79 44.65 3.64
CA GLU A 29 32.76 46.10 3.44
C GLU A 29 33.20 46.86 4.71
N ASN A 30 33.57 46.16 5.78
CA ASN A 30 34.01 46.79 7.02
C ASN A 30 35.43 47.39 6.88
N ASP A 31 35.49 48.69 6.63
CA ASP A 31 36.74 49.45 6.52
C ASP A 31 37.52 49.60 7.84
N ALA A 32 36.99 49.13 8.97
CA ALA A 32 37.76 49.02 10.21
C ALA A 32 38.72 47.81 10.22
N VAL A 33 38.66 46.94 9.20
CA VAL A 33 39.48 45.73 9.06
C VAL A 33 40.47 45.87 7.88
N PRO A 34 41.74 45.43 8.03
CA PRO A 34 42.71 45.48 6.95
C PRO A 34 42.24 44.79 5.66
N LEU A 35 42.69 45.30 4.51
CA LEU A 35 42.26 44.80 3.19
C LEU A 35 42.66 43.33 2.98
N TRP A 36 43.87 42.95 3.36
CA TRP A 36 44.36 41.56 3.21
C TRP A 36 43.51 40.55 3.99
N GLU A 37 43.00 40.94 5.16
CA GLU A 37 42.14 40.07 5.98
C GLU A 37 40.76 39.88 5.34
N ARG A 38 40.18 40.96 4.79
CA ARG A 38 38.91 40.91 4.06
C ARG A 38 39.00 40.03 2.81
N ILE A 39 40.06 40.20 2.02
CA ILE A 39 40.33 39.38 0.82
C ILE A 39 40.53 37.92 1.21
N GLY A 40 41.31 37.63 2.25
CA GLY A 40 41.57 36.26 2.69
C GLY A 40 40.31 35.57 3.22
N LYS A 41 39.47 36.27 4.00
CA LYS A 41 38.17 35.74 4.44
C LYS A 41 37.20 35.50 3.28
N ALA A 42 37.18 36.37 2.28
CA ALA A 42 36.39 36.18 1.06
C ALA A 42 36.87 34.95 0.26
N ALA A 43 38.18 34.74 0.14
CA ALA A 43 38.76 33.55 -0.50
C ALA A 43 38.37 32.26 0.23
N LEU A 44 38.45 32.24 1.56
CA LEU A 44 38.03 31.10 2.39
C LEU A 44 36.52 30.81 2.27
N PHE A 45 35.69 31.86 2.17
CA PHE A 45 34.26 31.69 1.91
C PHE A 45 34.00 31.10 0.52
N ALA A 46 34.70 31.58 -0.52
CA ALA A 46 34.60 31.02 -1.86
C ALA A 46 35.03 29.55 -1.92
N GLU A 47 36.08 29.17 -1.19
CA GLU A 47 36.50 27.77 -1.04
C GLU A 47 35.41 26.93 -0.36
N HIS A 48 34.80 27.45 0.71
CA HIS A 48 33.69 26.78 1.39
C HIS A 48 32.51 26.54 0.43
N VAL A 49 32.10 27.55 -0.34
CA VAL A 49 31.00 27.44 -1.30
C VAL A 49 31.30 26.39 -2.38
N ASN A 50 32.52 26.37 -2.93
CA ASN A 50 32.93 25.36 -3.91
C ASN A 50 32.91 23.94 -3.30
N LYS A 51 33.44 23.78 -2.09
CA LYS A 51 33.43 22.48 -1.39
C LYS A 51 32.01 22.00 -1.14
N GLN A 52 31.10 22.88 -0.72
CA GLN A 52 29.69 22.52 -0.52
C GLN A 52 28.99 22.17 -1.83
N ARG A 53 29.23 22.92 -2.92
CA ARG A 53 28.75 22.54 -4.26
C ARG A 53 29.14 21.11 -4.56
N ASP A 54 30.43 20.79 -4.48
CA ASP A 54 30.94 19.48 -4.91
C ASP A 54 30.31 18.34 -4.11
N ARG A 55 30.12 18.55 -2.79
CA ARG A 55 29.39 17.62 -1.93
C ARG A 55 27.94 17.46 -2.35
N ILE A 56 27.21 18.56 -2.59
CA ILE A 56 25.80 18.51 -3.01
C ILE A 56 25.67 17.81 -4.36
N VAL A 57 26.53 18.14 -5.33
CA VAL A 57 26.50 17.55 -6.68
C VAL A 57 26.79 16.06 -6.64
N ALA A 58 27.79 15.62 -5.86
CA ALA A 58 28.06 14.19 -5.66
C ALA A 58 26.85 13.49 -5.04
N ARG A 59 26.27 14.09 -3.98
CA ARG A 59 25.10 13.54 -3.30
C ARG A 59 23.88 13.41 -4.20
N ILE A 60 23.66 14.37 -5.11
CA ILE A 60 22.57 14.30 -6.09
C ILE A 60 22.69 13.05 -6.97
N GLN A 61 23.90 12.68 -7.42
CA GLN A 61 24.07 11.48 -8.24
C GLN A 61 23.76 10.22 -7.46
N GLU A 62 24.24 10.13 -6.21
CA GLU A 62 23.92 9.02 -5.31
C GLU A 62 22.41 8.86 -5.11
N LEU A 63 21.70 9.96 -4.82
CA LEU A 63 20.25 9.93 -4.61
C LEU A 63 19.48 9.54 -5.88
N LYS A 64 19.89 10.04 -7.05
CA LYS A 64 19.28 9.64 -8.34
C LYS A 64 19.45 8.14 -8.58
N GLN A 65 20.63 7.59 -8.28
CA GLN A 65 20.87 6.16 -8.42
C GLN A 65 20.04 5.35 -7.42
N THR A 66 19.98 5.76 -6.14
CA THR A 66 19.12 5.10 -5.14
C THR A 66 17.65 5.09 -5.58
N ILE A 67 17.13 6.20 -6.09
CA ILE A 67 15.75 6.27 -6.61
C ILE A 67 15.54 5.30 -7.76
N GLU A 68 16.49 5.19 -8.69
CA GLU A 68 16.42 4.26 -9.81
C GLU A 68 16.40 2.81 -9.32
N ASP A 69 17.32 2.44 -8.43
CA ASP A 69 17.45 1.09 -7.89
C ASP A 69 16.20 0.67 -7.10
N GLU A 70 15.71 1.55 -6.22
CA GLU A 70 14.53 1.31 -5.37
C GLU A 70 13.23 1.21 -6.17
N THR A 71 13.18 1.78 -7.38
CA THR A 71 11.96 1.82 -8.20
C THR A 71 12.08 1.01 -9.49
N HIS A 72 13.16 0.26 -9.68
CA HIS A 72 13.36 -0.57 -10.87
C HIS A 72 12.21 -1.57 -11.08
N ALA A 73 11.70 -2.17 -9.99
CA ALA A 73 10.57 -3.09 -10.02
C ALA A 73 9.19 -2.42 -10.19
N LEU A 74 9.15 -1.09 -10.25
CA LEU A 74 7.93 -0.28 -10.36
C LEU A 74 7.91 0.45 -11.72
N PRO A 75 7.52 -0.23 -12.82
CA PRO A 75 7.69 0.31 -14.18
C PRO A 75 6.89 1.58 -14.45
N ALA A 76 5.73 1.74 -13.81
CA ALA A 76 4.85 2.90 -13.94
C ALA A 76 5.17 4.04 -12.96
N PHE A 77 6.22 3.90 -12.13
CA PHE A 77 6.59 4.93 -11.17
C PHE A 77 7.19 6.16 -11.89
N PRO A 78 6.69 7.39 -11.64
CA PRO A 78 7.15 8.60 -12.31
C PRO A 78 8.50 9.08 -11.77
N ARG A 79 9.60 8.36 -12.06
CA ARG A 79 10.97 8.68 -11.56
C ARG A 79 11.40 10.11 -11.86
N ALA A 80 11.01 10.62 -13.03
CA ALA A 80 11.31 11.98 -13.48
C ALA A 80 10.81 13.07 -12.50
N LEU A 81 9.73 12.79 -11.77
CA LEU A 81 9.14 13.71 -10.77
C LEU A 81 10.12 14.03 -9.64
N PHE A 82 11.08 13.13 -9.35
CA PHE A 82 12.06 13.29 -8.27
C PHE A 82 13.48 13.51 -8.79
N THR A 83 13.84 12.89 -9.92
CA THR A 83 15.20 13.02 -10.48
C THR A 83 15.44 14.35 -11.20
N ARG A 84 14.43 14.95 -11.84
CA ARG A 84 14.57 16.27 -12.49
C ARG A 84 14.66 17.43 -11.51
N PRO A 85 13.91 17.47 -10.39
CA PRO A 85 14.15 18.48 -9.36
C PRO A 85 15.53 18.41 -8.72
N LEU A 86 16.06 17.20 -8.46
CA LEU A 86 17.45 17.03 -8.02
C LEU A 86 18.44 17.60 -9.04
N GLU A 87 18.17 17.37 -10.32
CA GLU A 87 18.93 17.95 -11.42
C GLU A 87 18.85 19.49 -11.45
N LYS A 88 17.72 20.09 -11.06
CA LYS A 88 17.60 21.55 -10.91
C LYS A 88 18.50 22.09 -9.82
N ILE A 89 18.68 21.38 -8.70
CA ILE A 89 19.62 21.79 -7.64
C ILE A 89 21.04 21.89 -8.21
N ARG A 90 21.50 20.89 -8.97
CA ARG A 90 22.79 20.93 -9.67
C ARG A 90 22.88 22.18 -10.57
N ASN A 91 21.86 22.42 -11.38
CA ASN A 91 21.83 23.57 -12.28
C ASN A 91 21.83 24.93 -11.57
N ILE A 92 21.21 25.04 -10.38
CA ILE A 92 21.27 26.26 -9.54
C ILE A 92 22.71 26.51 -9.11
N LEU A 93 23.38 25.48 -8.58
CA LEU A 93 24.76 25.59 -8.10
C LEU A 93 25.74 25.92 -9.24
N ASP A 94 25.60 25.24 -10.38
CA ASP A 94 26.43 25.50 -11.57
C ASP A 94 26.20 26.90 -12.12
N GLY A 95 24.95 27.36 -12.18
CA GLY A 95 24.61 28.71 -12.64
C GLY A 95 25.09 29.80 -11.69
N ALA A 96 25.11 29.52 -10.38
CA ALA A 96 25.53 30.50 -9.39
C ALA A 96 27.01 30.87 -9.50
N LEU A 97 27.87 29.91 -9.86
CA LEU A 97 29.32 30.06 -9.83
C LEU A 97 29.97 30.32 -11.19
N ARG A 98 29.23 30.20 -12.31
CA ARG A 98 29.76 30.47 -13.66
C ARG A 98 29.82 31.96 -13.97
N GLU A 99 30.84 32.43 -14.67
CA GLU A 99 30.91 33.85 -15.05
C GLU A 99 29.84 34.23 -16.07
N THR A 100 29.58 33.35 -17.04
CA THR A 100 28.59 33.54 -18.10
C THR A 100 27.32 32.73 -17.85
N PRO A 101 26.14 33.22 -18.30
CA PRO A 101 24.90 32.47 -18.24
C PRO A 101 25.07 31.08 -18.87
N GLY A 102 24.66 30.04 -18.15
CA GLY A 102 24.67 28.68 -18.67
C GLY A 102 23.56 28.42 -19.68
N GLU A 103 23.56 27.24 -20.28
CA GLU A 103 22.61 26.86 -21.34
C GLU A 103 21.20 26.56 -20.78
N SER A 104 21.12 26.04 -19.55
CA SER A 104 19.82 25.67 -18.96
C SER A 104 19.03 26.89 -18.51
N GLY A 105 17.70 26.83 -18.60
CA GLY A 105 16.82 27.91 -18.13
C GLY A 105 16.98 28.20 -16.63
N THR A 106 17.36 27.19 -15.84
CA THR A 106 17.69 27.34 -14.41
C THR A 106 18.97 28.16 -14.22
N GLN A 107 20.02 27.86 -15.01
CA GLN A 107 21.28 28.60 -14.97
C GLN A 107 21.08 30.06 -15.39
N ARG A 108 20.33 30.32 -16.46
CA ARG A 108 20.00 31.70 -16.89
C ARG A 108 19.29 32.50 -15.82
N LYS A 109 18.30 31.91 -15.15
CA LYS A 109 17.61 32.54 -14.02
C LYS A 109 18.55 32.99 -12.90
N GLN A 110 19.64 32.26 -12.63
CA GLN A 110 20.63 32.70 -11.64
C GLN A 110 21.29 34.03 -12.03
N HIS A 111 21.41 34.37 -13.31
CA HIS A 111 21.99 35.62 -13.78
C HIS A 111 20.98 36.77 -13.87
N GLU A 112 19.71 36.45 -14.10
CA GLU A 112 18.68 37.44 -14.43
C GLU A 112 17.86 37.87 -13.22
N GLU A 113 17.67 36.99 -12.23
CA GLU A 113 16.70 37.18 -11.16
C GLU A 113 17.38 37.57 -9.82
N PRO A 114 16.95 38.68 -9.18
CA PRO A 114 17.40 39.04 -7.83
C PRO A 114 17.02 37.97 -6.78
N GLY A 115 17.78 37.90 -5.68
CA GLY A 115 17.51 36.93 -4.60
C GLY A 115 17.92 35.47 -4.91
N THR A 116 18.59 35.25 -6.04
CA THR A 116 19.21 33.98 -6.41
C THR A 116 20.54 33.76 -5.67
N LEU A 117 21.05 32.53 -5.65
CA LEU A 117 22.34 32.24 -5.00
C LEU A 117 23.46 33.09 -5.63
N ARG A 118 23.46 33.21 -6.95
CA ARG A 118 24.39 34.10 -7.66
C ARG A 118 24.29 35.53 -7.18
N TYR A 119 23.08 36.09 -7.14
CA TYR A 119 22.85 37.48 -6.76
C TYR A 119 23.47 37.77 -5.38
N HIS A 120 23.26 36.89 -4.40
CA HIS A 120 23.84 37.08 -3.08
C HIS A 120 25.37 36.91 -3.08
N LEU A 121 25.92 35.96 -3.84
CA LEU A 121 27.37 35.78 -3.97
C LEU A 121 28.05 36.98 -4.64
N GLN A 122 27.46 37.54 -5.70
CA GLN A 122 28.01 38.70 -6.41
C GLN A 122 27.95 39.99 -5.58
N ASN A 123 26.88 40.16 -4.81
CA ASN A 123 26.72 41.31 -3.92
C ASN A 123 27.40 41.13 -2.56
N LEU A 124 28.20 40.06 -2.38
CA LEU A 124 28.89 39.77 -1.13
C LEU A 124 27.95 39.66 0.09
N ASP A 125 26.69 39.32 -0.14
CA ASP A 125 25.67 39.08 0.87
C ASP A 125 25.80 37.65 1.42
N VAL A 126 26.80 37.49 2.29
CA VAL A 126 27.23 36.19 2.80
C VAL A 126 26.12 35.47 3.57
N ALA A 127 25.32 36.22 4.33
CA ALA A 127 24.25 35.65 5.15
C ALA A 127 23.21 34.92 4.29
N HIS A 128 22.64 35.60 3.29
CA HIS A 128 21.63 35.01 2.42
C HIS A 128 22.22 33.98 1.45
N ALA A 129 23.46 34.16 0.97
CA ALA A 129 24.14 33.15 0.16
C ALA A 129 24.31 31.83 0.93
N THR A 130 24.73 31.92 2.20
CA THR A 130 24.87 30.76 3.10
C THR A 130 23.51 30.11 3.34
N GLU A 131 22.46 30.89 3.60
CA GLU A 131 21.10 30.35 3.81
C GLU A 131 20.54 29.61 2.59
N LYS A 132 20.76 30.15 1.39
CA LYS A 132 20.39 29.48 0.14
C LYS A 132 21.16 28.18 -0.04
N LEU A 133 22.46 28.19 0.22
CA LEU A 133 23.31 27.00 0.12
C LEU A 133 22.91 25.92 1.13
N ASP A 134 22.64 26.31 2.37
CA ASP A 134 22.16 25.42 3.44
C ASP A 134 20.79 24.81 3.10
N ALA A 135 19.89 25.59 2.49
CA ALA A 135 18.59 25.09 2.03
C ALA A 135 18.75 24.01 0.94
N LEU A 136 19.62 24.23 -0.04
CA LEU A 136 19.93 23.23 -1.07
C LEU A 136 20.64 22.00 -0.49
N ALA A 137 21.53 22.19 0.48
CA ALA A 137 22.19 21.09 1.20
C ALA A 137 21.18 20.23 1.98
N ARG A 138 20.20 20.86 2.64
CA ARG A 138 19.13 20.16 3.36
C ARG A 138 18.25 19.32 2.44
N GLU A 139 17.97 19.78 1.22
CA GLU A 139 17.21 19.01 0.23
C GLU A 139 17.86 17.66 -0.10
N VAL A 140 19.19 17.57 0.00
CA VAL A 140 19.97 16.36 -0.31
C VAL A 140 20.56 15.66 0.94
N GLY A 141 20.21 16.11 2.15
CA GLY A 141 20.62 15.49 3.41
C GLY A 141 22.04 15.79 3.87
N LEU A 142 22.60 16.93 3.47
CA LEU A 142 23.93 17.40 3.86
C LEU A 142 23.92 18.42 5.02
N ASP A 143 22.81 18.50 5.75
CA ASP A 143 22.64 19.34 6.94
C ASP A 143 23.26 18.74 8.22
N GLY A 144 24.04 17.67 8.09
CA GLY A 144 24.82 17.03 9.15
C GLY A 144 26.10 16.36 8.61
N ASP A 145 26.97 15.95 9.53
CA ASP A 145 28.14 15.12 9.24
C ASP A 145 28.12 13.90 10.17
N PRO A 146 27.96 12.66 9.66
CA PRO A 146 27.94 12.26 8.25
C PRO A 146 26.65 12.67 7.48
N PRO A 147 26.65 12.58 6.12
CA PRO A 147 25.44 12.77 5.30
C PRO A 147 24.30 11.83 5.70
N LYS A 148 23.07 12.33 5.71
CA LYS A 148 21.88 11.55 6.10
C LYS A 148 21.49 10.53 5.03
N PRO A 149 21.12 9.29 5.40
CA PRO A 149 20.54 8.33 4.46
C PRO A 149 19.19 8.82 3.93
N LEU A 150 18.77 8.35 2.74
CA LEU A 150 17.55 8.81 2.06
C LEU A 150 16.30 8.75 2.97
N ALA A 151 16.22 7.77 3.87
CA ALA A 151 15.15 7.63 4.87
C ALA A 151 15.02 8.82 5.84
N GLU A 152 16.13 9.50 6.14
CA GLU A 152 16.22 10.52 7.19
C GLU A 152 16.31 11.96 6.64
N ILE A 153 16.41 12.11 5.32
CA ILE A 153 16.48 13.44 4.68
C ILE A 153 15.15 14.18 4.90
N GLY A 154 15.23 15.33 5.56
CA GLY A 154 14.08 16.20 5.85
C GLY A 154 13.69 17.16 4.73
N GLY A 155 14.47 17.23 3.65
CA GLY A 155 14.16 17.99 2.45
C GLY A 155 12.82 17.63 1.81
N HIS A 156 12.21 18.58 1.12
CA HIS A 156 10.93 18.38 0.46
C HIS A 156 10.98 17.29 -0.61
N LEU A 157 12.08 17.21 -1.37
CA LEU A 157 12.23 16.21 -2.44
C LEU A 157 12.30 14.78 -1.89
N ALA A 158 13.17 14.55 -0.90
CA ALA A 158 13.34 13.21 -0.34
C ALA A 158 12.12 12.75 0.46
N SER A 159 11.51 13.65 1.26
CA SER A 159 10.28 13.33 1.98
C SER A 159 9.11 13.07 1.02
N GLY A 160 8.93 13.92 0.01
CA GLY A 160 7.94 13.72 -1.05
C GLY A 160 8.12 12.39 -1.78
N TYR A 161 9.36 12.04 -2.14
CA TYR A 161 9.70 10.75 -2.75
C TYR A 161 9.26 9.57 -1.88
N ARG A 162 9.65 9.55 -0.60
CA ARG A 162 9.34 8.43 0.31
C ARG A 162 7.83 8.24 0.47
N GLU A 163 7.11 9.33 0.72
CA GLU A 163 5.66 9.28 0.90
C GLU A 163 4.93 8.83 -0.38
N PHE A 164 5.34 9.37 -1.53
CA PHE A 164 4.78 9.02 -2.82
C PHE A 164 5.05 7.56 -3.16
N ARG A 165 6.29 7.08 -2.98
CA ARG A 165 6.67 5.69 -3.21
C ARG A 165 5.87 4.72 -2.35
N ALA A 166 5.81 4.95 -1.04
CA ALA A 166 5.04 4.09 -0.14
C ALA A 166 3.55 4.02 -0.54
N THR A 167 2.98 5.15 -0.98
CA THR A 167 1.60 5.20 -1.44
C THR A 167 1.42 4.46 -2.77
N PHE A 168 2.35 4.65 -3.71
CA PHE A 168 2.33 3.97 -5.00
C PHE A 168 2.44 2.46 -4.86
N GLU A 169 3.39 1.97 -4.07
CA GLU A 169 3.57 0.54 -3.79
C GLU A 169 2.32 -0.07 -3.17
N LYS A 170 1.70 0.64 -2.23
CA LYS A 170 0.43 0.20 -1.63
C LYS A 170 -0.69 0.11 -2.66
N VAL A 171 -0.86 1.12 -3.50
CA VAL A 171 -1.90 1.12 -4.55
C VAL A 171 -1.66 -0.01 -5.56
N ALA A 172 -0.41 -0.23 -5.99
CA ALA A 172 -0.06 -1.31 -6.91
C ALA A 172 -0.32 -2.71 -6.30
N GLY A 173 0.10 -2.93 -5.04
CA GLY A 173 -0.14 -4.19 -4.35
C GLY A 173 -1.62 -4.44 -4.07
N ASP A 174 -2.37 -3.41 -3.65
CA ASP A 174 -3.81 -3.50 -3.45
C ASP A 174 -4.53 -3.82 -4.78
N LEU A 175 -4.09 -3.24 -5.91
CA LEU A 175 -4.64 -3.54 -7.24
C LEU A 175 -4.41 -4.99 -7.65
N GLU A 176 -3.20 -5.52 -7.44
CA GLU A 176 -2.89 -6.93 -7.69
C GLU A 176 -3.76 -7.86 -6.86
N ASN A 177 -3.91 -7.57 -5.55
CA ASN A 177 -4.76 -8.31 -4.64
C ASN A 177 -6.24 -8.31 -5.08
N GLN A 178 -6.79 -7.14 -5.43
CA GLN A 178 -8.18 -7.07 -5.92
C GLN A 178 -8.35 -7.81 -7.25
N THR A 179 -7.37 -7.74 -8.16
CA THR A 179 -7.40 -8.45 -9.43
C THR A 179 -7.43 -9.98 -9.21
N ALA A 180 -6.62 -10.49 -8.29
CA ALA A 180 -6.60 -11.90 -7.92
C ALA A 180 -7.94 -12.36 -7.33
N ARG A 181 -8.53 -11.57 -6.42
CA ARG A 181 -9.85 -11.85 -5.82
C ARG A 181 -10.97 -11.86 -6.86
N ILE A 182 -10.96 -10.90 -7.78
CA ILE A 182 -11.92 -10.84 -8.90
C ILE A 182 -11.82 -12.09 -9.77
N ARG A 183 -10.60 -12.52 -10.13
CA ARG A 183 -10.39 -13.77 -10.90
C ARG A 183 -10.92 -15.00 -10.15
N ALA A 184 -10.70 -15.06 -8.83
CA ALA A 184 -11.20 -16.17 -8.00
C ALA A 184 -12.73 -16.20 -7.98
N ILE A 185 -13.39 -15.06 -7.83
CA ILE A 185 -14.86 -14.96 -7.88
C ILE A 185 -15.39 -15.36 -9.27
N ASP A 186 -14.75 -14.88 -10.35
CA ASP A 186 -15.16 -15.21 -11.72
C ASP A 186 -15.06 -16.72 -11.98
N ALA A 187 -13.97 -17.35 -11.52
CA ALA A 187 -13.81 -18.80 -11.59
C ALA A 187 -14.89 -19.55 -10.77
N GLN A 188 -15.21 -19.08 -9.57
CA GLN A 188 -16.21 -19.73 -8.72
C GLN A 188 -17.64 -19.64 -9.27
N THR A 189 -17.94 -18.54 -9.96
CA THR A 189 -19.24 -18.28 -10.60
C THR A 189 -19.35 -18.83 -12.01
N LEU A 190 -18.28 -19.44 -12.54
CA LEU A 190 -18.30 -20.11 -13.83
C LEU A 190 -19.29 -21.29 -13.80
N HIS A 191 -20.32 -21.22 -14.65
CA HIS A 191 -21.45 -22.16 -14.62
C HIS A 191 -22.16 -22.23 -13.27
N ALA A 192 -22.38 -21.06 -12.65
CA ALA A 192 -23.12 -20.95 -11.39
C ALA A 192 -24.47 -21.72 -11.45
N PRO A 193 -24.89 -22.34 -10.33
CA PRO A 193 -26.19 -22.98 -10.24
C PRO A 193 -27.35 -22.05 -10.63
N ALA A 194 -28.45 -22.60 -11.15
CA ALA A 194 -29.60 -21.81 -11.61
C ALA A 194 -30.32 -21.02 -10.49
N ASP A 195 -30.15 -21.48 -9.25
CA ASP A 195 -30.64 -20.87 -8.00
C ASP A 195 -29.65 -19.86 -7.38
N PHE A 196 -28.50 -19.63 -8.02
CA PHE A 196 -27.59 -18.55 -7.61
C PHE A 196 -27.92 -17.28 -8.38
N ASP A 197 -28.28 -16.22 -7.64
CA ASP A 197 -28.54 -14.91 -8.24
C ASP A 197 -27.26 -14.31 -8.85
N PRO A 198 -27.30 -13.84 -10.11
CA PRO A 198 -26.15 -13.20 -10.73
C PRO A 198 -25.62 -12.00 -9.93
N LEU A 199 -24.30 -11.84 -9.94
CA LEU A 199 -23.65 -10.68 -9.33
C LEU A 199 -23.97 -9.41 -10.14
N GLU A 200 -24.57 -8.42 -9.48
CA GLU A 200 -24.92 -7.15 -10.10
C GLU A 200 -23.66 -6.40 -10.57
N ASN A 201 -23.74 -5.81 -11.77
CA ASN A 201 -22.66 -5.00 -12.36
C ASN A 201 -21.29 -5.70 -12.44
N TRP A 202 -21.24 -7.03 -12.38
CA TRP A 202 -19.98 -7.77 -12.26
C TRP A 202 -19.03 -7.54 -13.44
N ASN A 203 -19.54 -7.46 -14.68
CA ASN A 203 -18.71 -7.16 -15.84
C ASN A 203 -18.02 -5.79 -15.73
N THR A 204 -18.71 -4.80 -15.17
CA THR A 204 -18.14 -3.48 -14.90
C THR A 204 -17.04 -3.59 -13.84
N ILE A 205 -17.29 -4.32 -12.75
CA ILE A 205 -16.31 -4.55 -11.68
C ILE A 205 -15.06 -5.26 -12.23
N LYS A 206 -15.22 -6.25 -13.12
CA LYS A 206 -14.12 -6.98 -13.76
C LYS A 206 -13.23 -6.12 -14.65
N ALA A 207 -13.79 -5.09 -15.27
CA ALA A 207 -13.02 -4.19 -16.14
C ALA A 207 -12.23 -3.13 -15.35
N ARG A 208 -12.67 -2.77 -14.15
CA ARG A 208 -12.07 -1.68 -13.34
C ARG A 208 -10.58 -1.85 -13.04
N PRO A 209 -10.04 -3.04 -12.71
CA PRO A 209 -8.61 -3.19 -12.53
C PRO A 209 -7.77 -2.70 -13.72
N GLY A 210 -8.24 -2.94 -14.95
CA GLY A 210 -7.59 -2.43 -16.16
C GLY A 210 -7.57 -0.90 -16.19
N ILE A 211 -8.72 -0.27 -15.93
CA ILE A 211 -8.84 1.20 -15.89
C ILE A 211 -7.88 1.81 -14.84
N ILE A 212 -7.76 1.20 -13.66
CA ILE A 212 -6.84 1.68 -12.62
C ILE A 212 -5.38 1.46 -13.06
N ALA A 213 -5.07 0.33 -13.71
CA ALA A 213 -3.73 0.06 -14.24
C ALA A 213 -3.34 1.07 -15.33
N ASP A 214 -4.27 1.41 -16.23
CA ASP A 214 -4.07 2.40 -17.29
C ASP A 214 -3.85 3.81 -16.68
N ALA A 215 -4.65 4.19 -15.67
CA ALA A 215 -4.46 5.45 -14.95
C ALA A 215 -3.06 5.54 -14.28
N LEU A 216 -2.54 4.43 -13.74
CA LEU A 216 -1.21 4.39 -13.13
C LEU A 216 -0.08 4.38 -14.16
N SER A 217 -0.25 3.71 -15.29
CA SER A 217 0.82 3.47 -16.25
C SER A 217 0.89 4.48 -17.39
N GLU A 218 -0.24 5.04 -17.81
CA GLU A 218 -0.34 5.97 -18.93
C GLU A 218 -0.64 7.40 -18.47
N GLU A 219 -1.65 7.60 -17.61
CA GLU A 219 -2.09 8.94 -17.21
C GLU A 219 -1.15 9.57 -16.17
N LEU A 220 -0.73 8.80 -15.16
CA LEU A 220 0.11 9.30 -14.06
C LEU A 220 1.45 9.89 -14.55
N PRO A 221 2.22 9.27 -15.47
CA PRO A 221 3.44 9.90 -15.99
C PRO A 221 3.18 11.21 -16.75
N VAL A 222 2.08 11.29 -17.50
CA VAL A 222 1.69 12.52 -18.24
C VAL A 222 1.36 13.64 -17.25
N GLU A 223 0.60 13.33 -16.22
CA GLU A 223 0.23 14.28 -15.19
C GLU A 223 1.45 14.72 -14.34
N ALA A 224 2.35 13.80 -14.02
CA ALA A 224 3.61 14.12 -13.36
C ALA A 224 4.48 15.09 -14.21
N GLU A 225 4.52 14.89 -15.53
CA GLU A 225 5.20 15.81 -16.45
C GLU A 225 4.53 17.18 -16.48
N ARG A 226 3.19 17.23 -16.45
CA ARG A 226 2.43 18.49 -16.36
C ARG A 226 2.79 19.27 -15.09
N LEU A 227 2.81 18.60 -13.94
CA LEU A 227 3.22 19.23 -12.67
C LEU A 227 4.66 19.75 -12.71
N LEU A 228 5.59 19.01 -13.32
CA LEU A 228 6.97 19.47 -13.46
C LEU A 228 7.08 20.76 -14.28
N GLN A 229 6.21 20.95 -15.28
CA GLN A 229 6.15 22.16 -16.09
C GLN A 229 5.48 23.31 -15.35
N GLU A 230 4.36 23.06 -14.68
CA GLU A 230 3.60 24.06 -13.91
C GLU A 230 4.46 24.67 -12.78
N PHE A 231 5.18 23.82 -12.06
CA PHE A 231 6.03 24.23 -10.93
C PHE A 231 7.50 24.42 -11.32
N ASP A 232 7.80 24.56 -12.62
CA ASP A 232 9.15 24.77 -13.12
C ASP A 232 9.79 26.07 -12.58
N ALA A 233 9.01 27.16 -12.55
CA ALA A 233 9.46 28.48 -12.13
C ALA A 233 9.95 28.53 -10.66
N PRO A 234 9.17 28.07 -9.66
CA PRO A 234 9.65 28.01 -8.28
C PRO A 234 10.79 26.99 -8.10
N ALA A 235 10.75 25.86 -8.81
CA ALA A 235 11.81 24.84 -8.73
C ALA A 235 13.17 25.36 -9.24
N LYS A 236 13.18 26.25 -10.26
CA LYS A 236 14.40 26.92 -10.73
C LYS A 236 15.03 27.84 -9.66
N LEU A 237 14.28 28.23 -8.63
CA LEU A 237 14.75 29.04 -7.50
C LEU A 237 15.06 28.19 -6.25
N GLY A 238 14.97 26.87 -6.36
CA GLY A 238 15.22 25.94 -5.26
C GLY A 238 14.02 25.73 -4.33
N ASN A 239 12.83 26.22 -4.69
CA ASN A 239 11.61 25.96 -3.92
C ASN A 239 10.85 24.76 -4.51
N PHE A 240 10.96 23.61 -3.86
CA PHE A 240 10.32 22.36 -4.30
C PHE A 240 9.06 21.99 -3.52
N GLN A 241 8.74 22.73 -2.45
CA GLN A 241 7.59 22.43 -1.59
C GLN A 241 6.27 22.39 -2.36
N PRO A 242 5.91 23.38 -3.22
CA PRO A 242 4.64 23.37 -3.94
C PRO A 242 4.50 22.16 -4.87
N LEU A 243 5.57 21.84 -5.62
CA LEU A 243 5.61 20.67 -6.50
C LEU A 243 5.35 19.37 -5.71
N MET A 244 6.02 19.20 -4.55
CA MET A 244 5.87 17.99 -3.73
C MET A 244 4.52 17.91 -3.02
N GLN A 245 3.86 19.04 -2.74
CA GLN A 245 2.50 19.06 -2.20
C GLN A 245 1.49 18.60 -3.24
N GLU A 246 1.59 19.05 -4.49
CA GLU A 246 0.70 18.62 -5.58
C GLU A 246 0.99 17.19 -6.04
N ALA A 247 2.27 16.78 -6.05
CA ALA A 247 2.68 15.42 -6.37
C ALA A 247 1.94 14.37 -5.51
N ARG A 248 1.70 14.65 -4.23
CA ARG A 248 0.98 13.74 -3.32
C ARG A 248 -0.45 13.46 -3.77
N LYS A 249 -1.09 14.44 -4.44
CA LYS A 249 -2.49 14.34 -4.86
C LYS A 249 -2.69 13.46 -6.10
N LEU A 250 -1.62 13.23 -6.87
CA LEU A 250 -1.69 12.41 -8.09
C LEU A 250 -2.25 11.00 -7.86
N LEU A 251 -2.03 10.44 -6.66
CA LEU A 251 -2.48 9.09 -6.31
C LEU A 251 -3.83 9.05 -5.59
N GLU A 252 -4.45 10.20 -5.30
CA GLU A 252 -5.73 10.24 -4.57
C GLU A 252 -6.86 9.59 -5.36
N SER A 253 -6.97 9.89 -6.65
CA SER A 253 -8.00 9.33 -7.53
C SER A 253 -7.85 7.81 -7.70
N PRO A 254 -6.68 7.27 -8.13
CA PRO A 254 -6.47 5.82 -8.19
C PRO A 254 -6.76 5.11 -6.87
N LYS A 255 -6.34 5.69 -5.75
CA LYS A 255 -6.58 5.16 -4.40
C LYS A 255 -8.08 5.13 -4.06
N ALA A 256 -8.82 6.18 -4.37
CA ALA A 256 -10.27 6.23 -4.12
C ALA A 256 -11.02 5.20 -4.96
N THR A 257 -10.71 5.10 -6.26
CA THR A 257 -11.32 4.12 -7.16
C THR A 257 -10.99 2.68 -6.73
N LEU A 258 -9.77 2.43 -6.27
CA LEU A 258 -9.37 1.13 -5.73
C LEU A 258 -10.09 0.79 -4.41
N GLY A 259 -10.30 1.78 -3.54
CA GLY A 259 -11.10 1.61 -2.32
C GLY A 259 -12.55 1.23 -2.62
N ALA A 260 -13.18 1.91 -3.59
CA ALA A 260 -14.52 1.56 -4.05
C ALA A 260 -14.58 0.16 -4.66
N LEU A 261 -13.58 -0.21 -5.48
CA LEU A 261 -13.45 -1.56 -6.02
C LEU A 261 -13.35 -2.61 -4.91
N GLY A 262 -12.57 -2.35 -3.86
CA GLY A 262 -12.44 -3.26 -2.72
C GLY A 262 -13.77 -3.52 -2.00
N GLY A 263 -14.64 -2.49 -1.88
CA GLY A 263 -15.98 -2.63 -1.34
C GLY A 263 -16.91 -3.48 -2.21
N ASP A 264 -16.85 -3.29 -3.53
CA ASP A 264 -17.63 -4.07 -4.49
C ASP A 264 -17.20 -5.55 -4.52
N VAL A 265 -15.89 -5.81 -4.48
CA VAL A 265 -15.33 -7.18 -4.39
C VAL A 265 -15.76 -7.87 -3.10
N LEU A 266 -15.68 -7.18 -1.96
CA LEU A 266 -16.15 -7.72 -0.68
C LEU A 266 -17.64 -8.06 -0.70
N THR A 267 -18.45 -7.21 -1.34
CA THR A 267 -19.89 -7.46 -1.50
C THR A 267 -20.14 -8.73 -2.32
N ALA A 268 -19.39 -8.94 -3.40
CA ALA A 268 -19.47 -10.17 -4.20
C ALA A 268 -19.05 -11.42 -3.39
N GLU A 269 -17.96 -11.35 -2.63
CA GLU A 269 -17.52 -12.45 -1.77
C GLU A 269 -18.56 -12.81 -0.70
N ASN A 270 -19.19 -11.80 -0.09
CA ASN A 270 -20.27 -12.01 0.87
C ASN A 270 -21.48 -12.69 0.23
N ARG A 271 -21.83 -12.37 -1.02
CA ARG A 271 -22.89 -13.10 -1.75
C ARG A 271 -22.53 -14.56 -1.97
N LEU A 272 -21.28 -14.85 -2.33
CA LEU A 272 -20.79 -16.22 -2.49
C LEU A 272 -20.83 -17.01 -1.17
N THR A 273 -20.41 -16.39 -0.06
CA THR A 273 -20.49 -17.00 1.28
C THR A 273 -21.94 -17.23 1.70
N GLY A 274 -22.81 -16.24 1.53
CA GLY A 274 -24.24 -16.35 1.85
C GLY A 274 -24.94 -17.45 1.05
N TYR A 275 -24.59 -17.64 -0.22
CA TYR A 275 -25.11 -18.75 -1.01
C TYR A 275 -24.67 -20.12 -0.47
N ARG A 276 -23.41 -20.25 -0.02
CA ARG A 276 -22.92 -21.50 0.60
C ARG A 276 -23.63 -21.80 1.92
N GLU A 277 -23.87 -20.77 2.73
CA GLU A 277 -24.66 -20.90 3.97
C GLU A 277 -26.09 -21.34 3.65
N HIS A 278 -26.70 -20.75 2.61
CA HIS A 278 -28.01 -21.15 2.13
C HIS A 278 -28.05 -22.62 1.67
N LEU A 279 -27.06 -23.08 0.89
CA LEU A 279 -26.95 -24.48 0.48
C LEU A 279 -26.93 -25.45 1.66
N LEU A 280 -26.19 -25.11 2.74
CA LEU A 280 -26.13 -25.93 3.94
C LEU A 280 -27.45 -25.94 4.72
N ALA A 281 -28.14 -24.80 4.77
CA ALA A 281 -29.41 -24.65 5.46
C ALA A 281 -30.55 -25.36 4.71
N GLU A 282 -30.71 -25.08 3.41
CA GLU A 282 -31.82 -25.59 2.60
C GLU A 282 -31.74 -27.11 2.38
N SER A 283 -30.52 -27.65 2.17
CA SER A 283 -30.34 -29.09 1.99
C SER A 283 -30.63 -29.92 3.24
N GLY A 284 -30.67 -29.29 4.43
CA GLY A 284 -30.78 -30.00 5.71
C GLY A 284 -29.63 -30.97 5.97
N ILE A 285 -28.50 -30.85 5.26
CA ILE A 285 -27.41 -31.85 5.28
C ILE A 285 -26.90 -32.11 6.69
N ASN A 286 -26.78 -31.08 7.53
CA ASN A 286 -26.28 -31.25 8.89
C ASN A 286 -27.26 -31.96 9.81
N VAL A 287 -28.57 -31.90 9.52
CA VAL A 287 -29.58 -32.72 10.20
C VAL A 287 -29.42 -34.19 9.80
N LEU A 288 -29.22 -34.47 8.50
CA LEU A 288 -28.97 -35.83 8.02
C LEU A 288 -27.69 -36.42 8.61
N VAL A 289 -26.60 -35.65 8.68
CA VAL A 289 -25.34 -36.06 9.32
C VAL A 289 -25.54 -36.33 10.81
N ALA A 290 -26.29 -35.48 11.53
CA ALA A 290 -26.58 -35.70 12.94
C ALA A 290 -27.42 -36.97 13.16
N ALA A 291 -28.45 -37.19 12.35
CA ALA A 291 -29.28 -38.39 12.39
C ALA A 291 -28.48 -39.67 12.08
N LEU A 292 -27.57 -39.61 11.11
CA LEU A 292 -26.63 -40.70 10.82
C LEU A 292 -25.69 -40.96 12.00
N ASN A 293 -25.11 -39.90 12.57
CA ASN A 293 -24.19 -40.01 13.70
C ASN A 293 -24.85 -40.58 14.96
N ALA A 294 -26.16 -40.36 15.15
CA ALA A 294 -26.92 -41.01 16.21
C ALA A 294 -26.96 -42.54 16.02
N ILE A 295 -27.17 -43.02 14.78
CA ILE A 295 -27.08 -44.44 14.44
C ILE A 295 -25.65 -44.95 14.65
N MET A 296 -24.65 -44.25 14.12
CA MET A 296 -23.24 -44.66 14.23
C MET A 296 -22.79 -44.78 15.68
N ARG A 297 -23.22 -43.85 16.54
CA ARG A 297 -22.94 -43.91 17.98
C ARG A 297 -23.58 -45.14 18.64
N ALA A 298 -24.82 -45.46 18.31
CA ALA A 298 -25.50 -46.64 18.84
C ALA A 298 -24.87 -47.96 18.36
N LEU A 299 -24.28 -47.96 17.16
CA LEU A 299 -23.56 -49.09 16.56
C LEU A 299 -22.05 -49.09 16.85
N GLU A 300 -21.55 -48.19 17.70
CA GLU A 300 -20.13 -48.05 18.06
C GLU A 300 -19.20 -47.86 16.83
N ARG A 301 -19.67 -47.15 15.81
CA ARG A 301 -18.94 -46.82 14.58
C ARG A 301 -18.39 -45.38 14.58
N PRO A 302 -17.34 -45.08 13.79
CA PRO A 302 -16.84 -43.72 13.62
C PRO A 302 -17.92 -42.75 13.13
N GLN A 303 -17.87 -41.52 13.62
CA GLN A 303 -18.80 -40.45 13.24
C GLN A 303 -18.28 -39.67 12.03
N VAL A 304 -19.20 -39.15 11.23
CA VAL A 304 -18.92 -38.30 10.07
C VAL A 304 -18.97 -36.83 10.49
N PRO A 305 -18.00 -35.98 10.07
CA PRO A 305 -18.02 -34.56 10.40
C PRO A 305 -19.16 -33.82 9.69
N SER A 306 -19.73 -32.81 10.36
CA SER A 306 -20.72 -31.91 9.76
C SER A 306 -20.15 -31.12 8.60
N ALA A 307 -20.98 -30.81 7.61
CA ALA A 307 -20.60 -29.97 6.49
C ALA A 307 -20.47 -28.51 6.94
N SER A 308 -19.36 -27.88 6.55
CA SER A 308 -19.02 -26.51 6.92
C SER A 308 -18.96 -25.59 5.69
N VAL A 309 -19.11 -24.27 5.91
CA VAL A 309 -18.93 -23.28 4.84
C VAL A 309 -17.51 -23.36 4.24
N ASN A 310 -16.50 -23.70 5.05
CA ASN A 310 -15.12 -23.87 4.60
C ASN A 310 -14.97 -25.06 3.64
N ASP A 311 -15.70 -26.16 3.88
CA ASP A 311 -15.72 -27.31 2.98
C ASP A 311 -16.23 -26.89 1.60
N LEU A 312 -17.30 -26.08 1.56
CA LEU A 312 -17.90 -25.56 0.33
C LEU A 312 -17.03 -24.47 -0.32
N ALA A 313 -16.31 -23.68 0.48
CA ALA A 313 -15.39 -22.65 -0.01
C ALA A 313 -14.12 -23.25 -0.64
N SER A 314 -13.71 -24.44 -0.22
CA SER A 314 -12.59 -25.17 -0.83
C SER A 314 -12.88 -25.71 -2.23
N GLN A 315 -14.15 -25.71 -2.66
CA GLN A 315 -14.54 -26.17 -3.99
C GLN A 315 -14.23 -25.12 -5.06
N PRO A 316 -13.79 -25.55 -6.26
CA PRO A 316 -13.38 -24.63 -7.32
C PRO A 316 -14.56 -23.80 -7.88
N THR A 317 -15.79 -24.31 -7.80
CA THR A 317 -16.99 -23.64 -8.31
C THR A 317 -18.18 -23.79 -7.36
N LEU A 318 -19.14 -22.87 -7.46
CA LEU A 318 -20.41 -22.98 -6.71
C LEU A 318 -21.20 -24.22 -7.12
N LYS A 319 -21.09 -24.64 -8.38
CA LYS A 319 -21.69 -25.89 -8.86
C LYS A 319 -21.10 -27.11 -8.15
N ALA A 320 -19.77 -27.19 -8.05
CA ALA A 320 -19.10 -28.26 -7.32
C ALA A 320 -19.46 -28.25 -5.82
N ALA A 321 -19.61 -27.07 -5.22
CA ALA A 321 -20.09 -26.94 -3.85
C ALA A 321 -21.51 -27.51 -3.66
N LYS A 322 -22.43 -27.21 -4.58
CA LYS A 322 -23.80 -27.77 -4.57
C LYS A 322 -23.81 -29.28 -4.79
N GLU A 323 -23.00 -29.78 -5.73
CA GLU A 323 -22.85 -31.21 -5.99
C GLU A 323 -22.26 -31.95 -4.77
N LEU A 324 -21.29 -31.36 -4.07
CA LEU A 324 -20.73 -31.94 -2.84
C LEU A 324 -21.79 -32.08 -1.74
N VAL A 325 -22.65 -31.08 -1.55
CA VAL A 325 -23.75 -31.14 -0.58
C VAL A 325 -24.74 -32.25 -0.96
N ALA A 326 -25.12 -32.33 -2.24
CA ALA A 326 -26.02 -33.35 -2.74
C ALA A 326 -25.42 -34.77 -2.59
N GLN A 327 -24.14 -34.94 -2.90
CA GLN A 327 -23.42 -36.20 -2.75
C GLN A 327 -23.36 -36.63 -1.29
N ARG A 328 -22.95 -35.74 -0.37
CA ARG A 328 -22.94 -36.05 1.06
C ARG A 328 -24.32 -36.43 1.59
N ALA A 329 -25.38 -35.77 1.11
CA ALA A 329 -26.75 -36.12 1.47
C ALA A 329 -27.13 -37.53 0.98
N ALA A 330 -26.75 -37.87 -0.25
CA ALA A 330 -26.97 -39.21 -0.81
C ALA A 330 -26.20 -40.28 -0.04
N ASP A 331 -24.93 -40.02 0.30
CA ASP A 331 -24.09 -40.92 1.09
C ASP A 331 -24.71 -41.17 2.47
N CYS A 332 -25.20 -40.11 3.14
CA CYS A 332 -25.89 -40.25 4.42
C CYS A 332 -27.14 -41.13 4.32
N ARG A 333 -27.95 -40.94 3.26
CA ARG A 333 -29.16 -41.76 3.03
C ARG A 333 -28.81 -43.21 2.74
N GLN A 334 -27.79 -43.46 1.93
CA GLN A 334 -27.35 -44.80 1.59
C GLN A 334 -26.80 -45.54 2.82
N GLU A 335 -25.91 -44.90 3.58
CA GLU A 335 -25.28 -45.50 4.75
C GLU A 335 -26.28 -45.67 5.91
N GLY A 336 -27.09 -44.66 6.17
CA GLY A 336 -28.16 -44.71 7.17
C GLY A 336 -29.23 -45.75 6.82
N GLY A 337 -29.63 -45.82 5.55
CA GLY A 337 -30.56 -46.83 5.05
C GLY A 337 -30.01 -48.24 5.23
N ALA A 338 -28.74 -48.48 4.89
CA ALA A 338 -28.08 -49.77 5.09
C ALA A 338 -28.02 -50.17 6.57
N ALA A 339 -27.80 -49.21 7.48
CA ALA A 339 -27.78 -49.45 8.92
C ALA A 339 -29.17 -49.75 9.51
N LEU A 340 -30.24 -49.27 8.86
CA LEU A 340 -31.63 -49.45 9.31
C LEU A 340 -32.37 -50.62 8.64
N VAL A 341 -31.75 -51.34 7.69
CA VAL A 341 -32.41 -52.44 6.95
C VAL A 341 -33.12 -53.44 7.88
N SER A 342 -32.52 -53.79 9.03
CA SER A 342 -33.09 -54.76 9.97
C SER A 342 -34.26 -54.23 10.80
N THR A 343 -34.52 -52.92 10.81
CA THR A 343 -35.59 -52.30 11.59
C THR A 343 -36.86 -52.09 10.78
N GLY A 344 -36.78 -52.12 9.43
CA GLY A 344 -37.89 -51.83 8.52
C GLY A 344 -38.24 -50.34 8.42
N VAL A 345 -37.47 -49.45 9.08
CA VAL A 345 -37.65 -47.99 9.06
C VAL A 345 -36.72 -47.38 8.00
N THR A 346 -37.23 -46.47 7.17
CA THR A 346 -36.38 -45.75 6.20
C THR A 346 -35.52 -44.69 6.89
N PHE A 347 -34.42 -44.27 6.24
CA PHE A 347 -33.56 -43.25 6.83
C PHE A 347 -34.26 -41.90 6.93
N GLU A 348 -35.14 -41.56 5.98
CA GLU A 348 -35.94 -40.35 6.01
C GLU A 348 -36.87 -40.34 7.24
N ARG A 349 -37.55 -41.46 7.50
CA ARG A 349 -38.42 -41.61 8.68
C ARG A 349 -37.63 -41.55 9.99
N TRP A 350 -36.43 -42.11 10.00
CA TRP A 350 -35.52 -41.97 11.13
C TRP A 350 -35.07 -40.52 11.34
N ALA A 351 -34.72 -39.79 10.28
CA ALA A 351 -34.30 -38.39 10.39
C ALA A 351 -35.42 -37.49 10.94
N GLU A 352 -36.67 -37.72 10.54
CA GLU A 352 -37.86 -37.07 11.12
C GLU A 352 -37.99 -37.37 12.62
N THR A 353 -37.89 -38.67 12.98
CA THR A 353 -37.96 -39.13 14.37
C THR A 353 -36.85 -38.52 15.23
N PHE A 354 -35.62 -38.51 14.72
CA PHE A 354 -34.47 -37.90 15.36
C PHE A 354 -34.70 -36.41 15.60
N THR A 355 -35.22 -35.68 14.60
CA THR A 355 -35.51 -34.25 14.72
C THR A 355 -36.59 -33.97 15.76
N ALA A 356 -37.67 -34.78 15.79
CA ALA A 356 -38.70 -34.66 16.82
C ALA A 356 -38.12 -34.88 18.22
N LEU A 357 -37.29 -35.91 18.39
CA LEU A 357 -36.66 -36.23 19.68
C LEU A 357 -35.68 -35.14 20.15
N GLU A 358 -34.85 -34.59 19.26
CA GLU A 358 -33.97 -33.46 19.58
C GLU A 358 -34.79 -32.22 20.02
N ASN A 359 -35.96 -32.01 19.40
CA ASN A 359 -36.90 -30.96 19.77
C ASN A 359 -37.79 -31.28 20.98
N ARG A 360 -37.56 -32.42 21.66
CA ARG A 360 -38.34 -32.91 22.81
C ARG A 360 -39.83 -33.10 22.49
N GLN A 361 -40.14 -33.41 21.23
CA GLN A 361 -41.47 -33.76 20.77
C GLN A 361 -41.61 -35.29 20.74
N GLU A 362 -42.81 -35.80 21.01
CA GLU A 362 -43.09 -37.22 20.90
C GLU A 362 -43.18 -37.61 19.42
N PRO A 363 -42.31 -38.51 18.92
CA PRO A 363 -42.37 -38.93 17.53
C PRO A 363 -43.57 -39.86 17.30
N GLU A 364 -44.27 -39.68 16.20
CA GLU A 364 -45.41 -40.52 15.81
C GLU A 364 -44.95 -41.89 15.28
N LEU A 365 -44.41 -42.73 16.16
CA LEU A 365 -43.97 -44.09 15.81
C LEU A 365 -45.09 -45.09 16.05
N SER A 366 -45.28 -46.02 15.12
CA SER A 366 -46.10 -47.20 15.38
C SER A 366 -45.44 -48.09 16.43
N THR A 367 -46.23 -48.91 17.12
CA THR A 367 -45.71 -49.85 18.14
C THR A 367 -44.65 -50.80 17.55
N SER A 368 -44.84 -51.25 16.30
CA SER A 368 -43.88 -52.12 15.60
C SER A 368 -42.56 -51.41 15.28
N GLU A 369 -42.60 -50.14 14.84
CA GLU A 369 -41.39 -49.36 14.57
C GLU A 369 -40.63 -49.08 15.87
N ALA A 370 -41.34 -48.71 16.93
CA ALA A 370 -40.74 -48.47 18.24
C ALA A 370 -40.04 -49.73 18.80
N ASP A 371 -40.68 -50.91 18.72
CA ASP A 371 -40.07 -52.18 19.13
C ASP A 371 -38.82 -52.51 18.29
N ALA A 372 -38.87 -52.31 16.98
CA ALA A 372 -37.76 -52.58 16.07
C ALA A 372 -36.55 -51.66 16.34
N LEU A 373 -36.78 -50.37 16.54
CA LEU A 373 -35.75 -49.39 16.86
C LEU A 373 -35.13 -49.63 18.25
N VAL A 374 -35.93 -50.04 19.24
CA VAL A 374 -35.42 -50.43 20.57
C VAL A 374 -34.57 -51.71 20.47
N LYS A 375 -35.03 -52.73 19.73
CA LYS A 375 -34.25 -53.96 19.48
C LYS A 375 -32.95 -53.67 18.75
N GLY A 376 -32.95 -52.69 17.84
CA GLY A 376 -31.78 -52.17 17.14
C GLY A 376 -30.86 -51.27 17.98
N ARG A 377 -31.16 -51.05 19.27
CA ARG A 377 -30.42 -50.17 20.20
C ARG A 377 -30.44 -48.68 19.84
N LEU A 378 -31.31 -48.26 18.92
CA LEU A 378 -31.42 -46.88 18.45
C LEU A 378 -32.31 -46.04 19.36
N LEU A 379 -33.29 -46.66 20.02
CA LEU A 379 -34.15 -46.03 21.02
C LEU A 379 -34.09 -46.79 22.35
N ARG A 380 -34.42 -46.09 23.44
CA ARG A 380 -34.62 -46.68 24.76
C ARG A 380 -35.98 -46.28 25.28
N ARG A 381 -36.74 -47.24 25.82
CA ARG A 381 -37.99 -46.96 26.53
C ARG A 381 -37.66 -46.42 27.91
N THR A 382 -38.28 -45.30 28.26
CA THR A 382 -38.25 -44.72 29.61
C THR A 382 -39.66 -44.68 30.16
N TYR A 383 -39.81 -45.05 31.44
CA TYR A 383 -41.09 -45.01 32.14
C TYR A 383 -41.11 -43.78 33.06
N ALA A 384 -42.21 -43.02 33.04
CA ALA A 384 -42.45 -41.89 33.94
C ALA A 384 -43.70 -42.16 34.80
N LEU A 385 -43.69 -41.69 36.05
CA LEU A 385 -44.86 -41.74 36.94
C LEU A 385 -45.87 -40.65 36.54
N GLY A 386 -47.14 -41.00 36.47
CA GLY A 386 -48.19 -40.03 36.15
C GLY A 386 -48.37 -38.97 37.26
N GLY A 387 -48.36 -37.69 36.88
CA GLY A 387 -48.76 -36.55 37.71
C GLY A 387 -50.04 -35.89 37.16
N PRO A 388 -50.71 -35.03 37.94
CA PRO A 388 -51.93 -34.35 37.48
C PRO A 388 -51.61 -33.47 36.26
N ALA A 389 -52.50 -33.48 35.28
CA ALA A 389 -52.39 -32.64 34.08
C ALA A 389 -52.49 -31.16 34.48
N GLU A 390 -51.47 -30.36 34.13
CA GLU A 390 -51.55 -28.88 34.12
C GLU A 390 -51.93 -28.38 32.73
#